data_AF-A0A929A0Q7-F1
#
_entry.id   AF-A0A929A0Q7-F1
#
_cell.length_a   1.000
_cell.length_b   1.000
_cell.length_c   1.000
_cell.angle_alpha   90.00
_cell.angle_beta   90.00
_cell.angle_gamma   90.00
#
_symmetry.space_group_name_H-M   'P 1'
#
loop_
_entity.id
_entity.type
_entity.pdbx_description
1 polymer ?
#
loop_
_entity_poly.entity_id
_entity_poly.type
_entity_poly.pdbx_seq_one_letter_code
_entity_poly.pdbx_strand_id
1 'polypeptide(L)'
;MTNPNPGPPPKRRTMSRRNATLRKVVNFIYYLTGALEILLFLRFILRISGANPENLFASFIYALSTPFIAPFATLFQTPAFDPNHTFDISALIAIGVYALLAWLVARFVWIIWSNP
;
A
#
# COMPACT_ATOMS: atom_id res chain seq x y z
N MET A 1 64.75 -7.02 2.18
CA MET A 1 63.53 -7.35 1.38
C MET A 1 62.44 -6.38 1.78
N THR A 2 62.22 -5.31 1.01
CA THR A 2 61.20 -4.30 1.31
C THR A 2 59.84 -4.78 0.80
N ASN A 3 58.88 -4.95 1.70
CA ASN A 3 57.51 -5.30 1.34
C ASN A 3 56.86 -4.12 0.59
N PRO A 4 56.44 -4.26 -0.68
CA PRO A 4 55.86 -3.16 -1.43
C PRO A 4 54.48 -2.80 -0.87
N ASN A 5 54.27 -1.49 -0.73
CA ASN A 5 53.03 -0.89 -0.25
C ASN A 5 51.82 -1.42 -1.06
N PRO A 6 50.83 -2.10 -0.44
CA PRO A 6 49.63 -2.50 -1.15
C PRO A 6 48.84 -1.23 -1.47
N GLY A 7 48.65 -0.95 -2.76
CA GLY A 7 47.91 0.20 -3.24
C GLY A 7 46.50 0.32 -2.61
N PRO A 8 45.88 1.51 -2.68
CA PRO A 8 44.63 1.77 -1.97
C PRO A 8 43.53 0.78 -2.36
N PRO A 9 42.73 0.27 -1.41
CA PRO A 9 41.73 -0.74 -1.66
C PRO A 9 40.67 -0.24 -2.67
N PRO A 10 40.13 -1.13 -3.53
CA PRO A 10 39.16 -0.76 -4.55
C PRO A 10 37.89 -0.17 -3.90
N LYS A 11 37.33 0.87 -4.54
CA LYS A 11 36.12 1.64 -4.14
C LYS A 11 34.85 0.76 -4.06
N ARG A 12 34.75 -0.16 -3.10
CA ARG A 12 33.57 -1.02 -2.85
C ARG A 12 32.33 -0.29 -2.31
N ARG A 13 32.39 1.04 -2.12
CA ARG A 13 31.37 1.80 -1.38
C ARG A 13 30.19 2.30 -2.23
N THR A 14 30.26 2.26 -3.56
CA THR A 14 29.22 2.85 -4.43
C THR A 14 28.04 1.92 -4.72
N MET A 15 28.28 0.62 -4.89
CA MET A 15 27.21 -0.36 -5.18
C MET A 15 26.30 -0.63 -3.97
N SER A 16 26.85 -0.67 -2.76
CA SER A 16 26.09 -0.97 -1.53
C SER A 16 25.03 0.09 -1.18
N ARG A 17 25.31 1.38 -1.45
CA ARG A 17 24.37 2.49 -1.16
C ARG A 17 23.15 2.50 -2.10
N ARG A 18 23.34 2.25 -3.40
CA ARG A 18 22.24 2.27 -4.39
C ARG A 18 21.18 1.20 -4.06
N ASN A 19 21.64 0.00 -3.71
CA ASN A 19 20.75 -1.10 -3.32
C ASN A 19 20.04 -0.85 -1.97
N ALA A 20 20.64 -0.06 -1.08
CA ALA A 20 19.99 0.35 0.17
C ALA A 20 18.88 1.38 -0.07
N THR A 21 19.10 2.37 -0.94
CA THR A 21 18.09 3.39 -1.25
C THR A 21 16.89 2.79 -1.99
N LEU A 22 17.12 1.92 -2.99
CA LEU A 22 16.04 1.22 -3.71
C LEU A 22 15.11 0.47 -2.75
N ARG A 23 15.69 -0.36 -1.86
CA ARG A 23 14.92 -1.15 -0.90
C ARG A 23 14.09 -0.26 0.03
N LYS A 24 14.62 0.89 0.46
CA LYS A 24 13.87 1.84 1.29
C LYS A 24 12.64 2.39 0.56
N VAL A 25 12.78 2.77 -0.72
CA VAL A 25 11.66 3.30 -1.53
C VAL A 25 10.58 2.24 -1.71
N VAL A 26 10.97 1.03 -2.10
CA VAL A 26 10.04 -0.11 -2.28
C VAL A 26 9.32 -0.43 -0.97
N ASN A 27 10.05 -0.51 0.15
CA ASN A 27 9.44 -0.76 1.46
C ASN A 27 8.47 0.35 1.88
N PHE A 28 8.78 1.60 1.54
CA PHE A 28 7.91 2.72 1.84
C PHE A 28 6.60 2.66 1.04
N ILE A 29 6.65 2.29 -0.24
CA ILE A 29 5.45 2.06 -1.08
C ILE A 29 4.58 0.98 -0.43
N TYR A 30 5.14 -0.18 -0.10
CA TYR A 30 4.38 -1.26 0.52
C TYR A 30 3.84 -0.89 1.91
N TYR A 31 4.58 -0.12 2.70
CA TYR A 31 4.10 0.33 4.00
C TYR A 31 2.88 1.25 3.89
N LEU A 32 2.94 2.26 3.00
CA LEU A 32 1.82 3.17 2.80
C LEU A 32 0.60 2.45 2.22
N THR A 33 0.80 1.60 1.22
CA THR A 33 -0.30 0.83 0.65
C THR A 33 -0.88 -0.16 1.66
N GLY A 34 -0.05 -0.84 2.44
CA GLY A 34 -0.52 -1.75 3.48
C GLY A 34 -1.36 -1.03 4.55
N ALA A 35 -0.97 0.19 4.94
CA ALA A 35 -1.78 1.01 5.84
C ALA A 35 -3.14 1.39 5.22
N LEU A 36 -3.17 1.73 3.93
CA LEU A 36 -4.41 1.97 3.20
C LEU A 36 -5.27 0.71 3.11
N GLU A 37 -4.70 -0.45 2.79
CA GLU A 37 -5.41 -1.72 2.72
C GLU A 37 -6.03 -2.08 4.08
N ILE A 38 -5.30 -1.90 5.18
CA ILE A 38 -5.84 -2.12 6.54
C ILE A 38 -7.03 -1.19 6.80
N LEU A 39 -6.93 0.10 6.45
CA LEU A 39 -8.03 1.05 6.60
C LEU A 39 -9.28 0.60 5.82
N LEU A 40 -9.12 0.20 4.57
CA LEU A 40 -10.23 -0.24 3.72
C LEU A 40 -10.80 -1.59 4.16
N PHE A 41 -9.95 -2.49 4.66
CA PHE A 41 -10.38 -3.78 5.20
C PHE A 41 -11.17 -3.60 6.51
N LEU A 42 -10.72 -2.70 7.39
CA LEU A 42 -11.48 -2.32 8.59
C LEU A 42 -12.84 -1.73 8.22
N ARG A 43 -12.89 -0.82 7.24
CA ARG A 43 -14.15 -0.28 6.72
C ARG A 43 -15.07 -1.42 6.25
N PHE A 44 -14.55 -2.34 5.43
CA PHE A 44 -15.31 -3.46 4.92
C PHE A 44 -15.89 -4.32 6.06
N ILE A 45 -15.06 -4.71 7.04
CA ILE A 45 -15.52 -5.48 8.21
C ILE A 45 -16.63 -4.76 8.97
N LEU A 46 -16.46 -3.47 9.27
CA LEU A 46 -17.45 -2.68 10.00
C LEU A 46 -18.78 -2.57 9.25
N ARG A 47 -18.74 -2.43 7.92
CA ARG A 47 -19.93 -2.36 7.06
C ARG A 47 -20.68 -3.68 7.00
N ILE A 48 -19.98 -4.81 6.84
CA ILE A 48 -20.63 -6.13 6.78
C ILE A 48 -21.14 -6.58 8.15
N SER A 49 -20.53 -6.11 9.25
CA SER A 49 -20.97 -6.45 10.61
C SER A 49 -22.15 -5.60 11.09
N GLY A 50 -22.63 -4.64 10.28
CA GLY A 50 -23.70 -3.71 10.68
C GLY A 50 -23.29 -2.78 11.83
N ALA A 51 -22.01 -2.38 11.89
CA ALA A 51 -21.51 -1.52 12.96
C ALA A 51 -22.28 -0.18 12.99
N ASN A 52 -22.66 0.27 14.21
CA ASN A 52 -23.40 1.52 14.40
C ASN A 52 -22.61 2.71 13.81
N PRO A 53 -23.13 3.42 12.78
CA PRO A 53 -22.43 4.54 12.15
C PRO A 53 -22.25 5.74 13.09
N GLU A 54 -23.06 5.87 14.14
CA GLU A 54 -22.92 6.93 15.15
C GLU A 54 -21.78 6.66 16.15
N ASN A 55 -21.18 5.46 16.13
CA ASN A 55 -20.02 5.17 16.96
C ASN A 55 -18.80 5.99 16.48
N LEU A 56 -18.08 6.61 17.42
CA LEU A 56 -16.92 7.46 17.12
C LEU A 56 -15.83 6.76 16.32
N PHE A 57 -15.53 5.49 16.63
CA PHE A 57 -14.52 4.74 15.91
C PHE A 57 -14.98 4.36 14.50
N ALA A 58 -16.21 3.86 14.36
CA ALA A 58 -16.75 3.47 13.06
C ALA A 58 -16.89 4.69 12.12
N SER A 59 -17.45 5.80 12.60
CA SER A 59 -17.57 7.05 11.85
C SER A 59 -16.21 7.59 11.41
N PHE A 60 -15.19 7.55 12.27
CA PHE A 60 -13.82 7.94 11.91
C PHE A 60 -13.26 7.10 10.76
N ILE A 61 -13.37 5.76 10.84
CA ILE A 61 -12.91 4.86 9.77
C ILE A 61 -13.68 5.11 8.47
N TYR A 62 -14.99 5.30 8.54
CA TYR A 62 -15.80 5.60 7.37
C TYR A 62 -15.42 6.93 6.72
N ALA A 63 -15.23 7.99 7.51
CA ALA A 63 -14.80 9.30 7.00
C ALA A 63 -13.40 9.24 6.37
N LEU A 64 -12.43 8.63 7.07
CA LEU A 64 -11.06 8.55 6.60
C LEU A 64 -10.91 7.69 5.33
N SER A 65 -11.71 6.62 5.21
CA SER A 65 -11.70 5.73 4.03
C SER A 65 -12.46 6.27 2.82
N THR A 66 -13.35 7.26 3.00
CA THR A 66 -14.24 7.75 1.94
C THR A 66 -13.52 8.22 0.67
N PRO A 67 -12.47 9.06 0.70
CA PRO A 67 -11.82 9.52 -0.53
C PRO A 67 -11.19 8.38 -1.35
N PHE A 68 -10.78 7.28 -0.70
CA PHE A 68 -10.17 6.13 -1.36
C PHE A 68 -11.21 5.17 -1.97
N ILE A 69 -12.43 5.18 -1.46
CA ILE A 69 -13.55 4.41 -2.04
C ILE A 69 -14.23 5.20 -3.17
N ALA A 70 -14.18 6.53 -3.14
CA ALA A 70 -14.89 7.40 -4.09
C ALA A 70 -14.73 7.02 -5.58
N PRO A 71 -13.54 6.65 -6.09
CA PRO A 71 -13.39 6.23 -7.50
C PRO A 71 -14.13 4.94 -7.86
N PHE A 72 -14.44 4.10 -6.87
CA PHE A 72 -15.05 2.78 -7.01
C PHE A 72 -16.52 2.76 -6.59
N ALA A 73 -17.06 3.87 -6.08
CA ALA A 73 -18.38 3.95 -5.46
C ALA A 73 -19.53 3.63 -6.42
N THR A 74 -19.33 3.83 -7.73
CA THR A 74 -20.36 3.59 -8.76
C THR A 74 -20.11 2.33 -9.59
N LEU A 75 -19.12 1.50 -9.24
CA LEU A 75 -18.77 0.31 -10.02
C LEU A 75 -19.83 -0.78 -9.98
N PHE A 76 -20.53 -0.91 -8.86
CA PHE A 76 -21.58 -1.90 -8.67
C PHE A 76 -22.84 -1.24 -8.14
N GLN A 77 -23.98 -1.61 -8.69
CA GLN A 77 -25.28 -1.36 -8.08
C GLN A 77 -25.32 -2.17 -6.77
N THR A 78 -25.03 -1.53 -5.63
CA THR A 78 -24.96 -2.24 -4.35
C THR A 78 -26.38 -2.63 -3.93
N PRO A 79 -26.71 -3.93 -3.79
CA PRO A 79 -27.97 -4.32 -3.20
C PRO A 79 -27.90 -3.97 -1.71
N ALA A 80 -28.63 -2.94 -1.29
CA ALA A 80 -28.83 -2.68 0.14
C ALA A 80 -29.81 -3.73 0.66
N PHE A 81 -29.32 -4.75 1.35
CA PHE A 81 -30.17 -5.76 1.98
C PHE A 81 -30.94 -5.18 3.18
N ASP A 82 -30.37 -4.17 3.84
CA ASP A 82 -30.90 -3.39 4.96
C ASP A 82 -30.13 -2.05 5.00
N PRO A 83 -30.72 -0.89 5.39
CA PRO A 83 -29.99 0.36 5.60
C PRO A 83 -28.71 0.24 6.45
N ASN A 84 -28.63 -0.75 7.36
CA ASN A 84 -27.47 -0.96 8.22
C ASN A 84 -26.49 -2.03 7.72
N HIS A 85 -26.89 -2.90 6.79
CA HIS A 85 -26.03 -3.95 6.23
C HIS A 85 -25.84 -3.74 4.73
N THR A 86 -24.86 -2.91 4.40
CA THR A 86 -24.40 -2.73 3.03
C THR A 86 -23.16 -3.58 2.80
N PHE A 87 -23.28 -4.58 1.93
CA PHE A 87 -22.12 -5.33 1.44
C PHE A 87 -21.32 -4.41 0.49
N ASP A 88 -20.28 -3.76 1.02
CA ASP A 88 -19.47 -2.78 0.30
C ASP A 88 -18.47 -3.50 -0.64
N ILE A 89 -18.97 -4.00 -1.78
CA ILE A 89 -18.16 -4.63 -2.83
C ILE A 89 -17.09 -3.67 -3.34
N SER A 90 -17.40 -2.37 -3.41
CA SER A 90 -16.48 -1.33 -3.83
C SER A 90 -15.23 -1.27 -2.94
N ALA A 91 -15.36 -1.54 -1.64
CA ALA A 91 -14.20 -1.62 -0.74
C ALA A 91 -13.28 -2.80 -1.02
N LEU A 92 -13.83 -3.99 -1.30
CA LEU A 92 -13.01 -5.16 -1.69
C LEU A 92 -12.25 -4.91 -3.00
N ILE A 93 -12.93 -4.29 -3.97
CA ILE A 93 -12.32 -3.94 -5.25
C ILE A 93 -11.22 -2.90 -5.07
N ALA A 94 -11.45 -1.88 -4.24
CA ALA A 94 -10.44 -0.88 -3.93
C ALA A 94 -9.18 -1.52 -3.31
N ILE A 95 -9.32 -2.46 -2.37
CA ILE A 95 -8.19 -3.21 -1.80
C ILE A 95 -7.40 -3.92 -2.90
N GLY A 96 -8.07 -4.69 -3.75
CA GLY A 96 -7.41 -5.43 -4.82
C GLY A 96 -6.71 -4.51 -5.83
N VAL A 97 -7.36 -3.43 -6.24
CA VAL A 97 -6.80 -2.46 -7.20
C VAL A 97 -5.58 -1.75 -6.60
N TYR A 98 -5.65 -1.29 -5.35
CA TYR A 98 -4.52 -0.63 -4.70
C TYR A 98 -3.34 -1.58 -4.48
N ALA A 99 -3.59 -2.84 -4.13
CA ALA A 99 -2.55 -3.87 -4.05
C ALA A 99 -1.82 -4.05 -5.38
N LEU A 100 -2.58 -4.17 -6.48
CA LEU A 100 -2.03 -4.33 -7.83
C LEU A 100 -1.24 -3.10 -8.26
N LEU A 101 -1.75 -1.89 -8.01
CA LEU A 101 -1.05 -0.64 -8.32
C LEU A 101 0.26 -0.53 -7.54
N ALA A 102 0.26 -0.85 -6.24
CA ALA A 102 1.46 -0.81 -5.43
C ALA A 102 2.51 -1.82 -5.91
N TRP A 103 2.09 -3.04 -6.22
CA TRP A 103 2.97 -4.04 -6.82
C TRP A 103 3.56 -3.54 -8.16
N LEU A 104 2.73 -2.96 -9.03
CA LEU A 104 3.17 -2.44 -10.33
C LEU A 104 4.20 -1.31 -10.16
N VAL A 105 3.92 -0.34 -9.28
CA VAL A 105 4.82 0.79 -9.01
C VAL A 105 6.13 0.30 -8.39
N ALA A 106 6.07 -0.58 -7.39
CA ALA A 106 7.26 -1.16 -6.76
C ALA A 106 8.10 -1.94 -7.78
N ARG A 107 7.46 -2.71 -8.66
CA ARG A 107 8.12 -3.47 -9.73
C ARG A 107 8.79 -2.54 -10.74
N PHE A 108 8.13 -1.46 -11.14
CA PHE A 108 8.67 -0.47 -12.05
C PHE A 108 9.90 0.24 -11.48
N VAL A 109 9.83 0.69 -10.21
CA VAL A 109 10.96 1.29 -9.49
C VAL A 109 12.14 0.33 -9.43
N TRP A 110 11.86 -0.95 -9.16
CA TRP A 110 12.88 -1.99 -9.15
C TRP A 110 13.57 -2.10 -10.52
N ILE A 111 12.81 -2.27 -11.61
CA ILE A 111 13.36 -2.47 -12.96
C ILE A 111 14.26 -1.30 -13.40
N ILE A 112 13.83 -0.05 -13.17
CA ILE A 112 14.60 1.13 -13.59
C ILE A 112 15.97 1.21 -12.90
N TRP A 113 16.00 0.93 -11.60
CA TRP A 113 17.23 1.08 -10.79
C TRP A 113 18.04 -0.21 -10.65
N SER A 114 17.46 -1.37 -10.97
CA SER A 114 18.16 -2.66 -11.00
C SER A 114 18.89 -2.93 -12.31
N ASN A 115 18.69 -2.10 -13.32
CA ASN A 115 19.37 -2.27 -14.61
C ASN A 115 20.89 -1.98 -14.41
N PRO A 116 21.78 -2.92 -14.79
CA PRO A 116 23.22 -2.81 -14.59
C PRO A 116 23.87 -1.65 -15.35
#